data_AF-A0A2X4TNL6-F1
#
_entry.id   AF-A0A2X4TNL6-F1
#
_cell.length_a   1.000
_cell.length_b   1.000
_cell.length_c   1.000
_cell.angle_alpha   90.00
_cell.angle_beta   90.00
_cell.angle_gamma   90.00
#
_symmetry.space_group_name_H-M   'P 1'
#
loop_
_entity.id
_entity.type
_entity.pdbx_description
1 polymer ?
#
loop_
_entity_poly.entity_id
_entity_poly.type
_entity_poly.pdbx_seq_one_letter_code
_entity_poly.pdbx_strand_id
1 'polypeptide(L)'
;MRFVDEYRAPEQVMQLIERLRERAAHLPYTAERPLRIMEVCGGHTHAIFKFGLDQLLPENVEFIHGPGCPVCVLPMGRIDSCVEIASHPEVIFCTFGDAMRVPGKQGVAVAGQSARRGCPYCLFTDGRAEAGAG
;
A
#
# COMPACT_ATOMS: atom_id res chain seq x y z
N MET A 1 5.94 -19.07 -7.91
CA MET A 1 6.74 -18.06 -8.66
C MET A 1 8.12 -18.67 -8.92
N ARG A 2 8.70 -18.47 -10.11
CA ARG A 2 9.89 -19.22 -10.59
C ARG A 2 11.24 -18.76 -10.01
N PHE A 3 11.30 -17.73 -9.18
CA PHE A 3 12.56 -17.15 -8.65
C PHE A 3 12.47 -16.70 -7.19
N VAL A 4 11.51 -17.23 -6.42
CA VAL A 4 11.29 -16.78 -5.04
C VAL A 4 12.49 -17.08 -4.15
N ASP A 5 13.05 -18.28 -4.29
CA ASP A 5 14.13 -18.73 -3.41
C ASP A 5 15.45 -18.02 -3.73
N GLU A 6 15.72 -17.78 -5.02
CA GLU A 6 16.90 -17.04 -5.48
C GLU A 6 16.89 -15.60 -4.97
N TYR A 7 15.83 -14.83 -5.24
CA TYR A 7 15.75 -13.42 -4.81
C TYR A 7 15.50 -13.24 -3.30
N ARG A 8 15.34 -14.32 -2.54
CA ARG A 8 15.24 -14.30 -1.07
C ARG A 8 16.42 -14.98 -0.38
N ALA A 9 17.44 -15.38 -1.13
CA ALA A 9 18.63 -16.01 -0.58
C ALA A 9 19.38 -15.02 0.34
N PRO A 10 19.50 -15.32 1.66
CA PRO A 10 20.11 -14.39 2.60
C PRO A 10 21.57 -14.10 2.26
N GLU A 11 22.29 -15.07 1.70
CA GLU A 11 23.69 -14.89 1.30
C GLU A 11 23.83 -13.80 0.23
N GLN A 12 22.93 -13.79 -0.76
CA GLN A 12 22.93 -12.79 -1.82
C GLN A 12 22.56 -11.40 -1.29
N VAL A 13 21.60 -11.34 -0.37
CA VAL A 13 21.20 -10.08 0.29
C VAL A 13 22.39 -9.51 1.07
N MET A 14 23.08 -10.31 1.88
CA MET A 14 24.22 -9.85 2.66
C MET A 14 25.39 -9.39 1.77
N GLN A 15 25.67 -10.10 0.66
CA GLN A 15 26.65 -9.65 -0.32
C GLN A 15 26.30 -8.28 -0.93
N LEU A 16 25.01 -8.05 -1.20
CA LEU A 16 24.55 -6.76 -1.72
C LEU A 16 24.70 -5.65 -0.67
N ILE A 17 24.39 -5.92 0.60
CA ILE A 17 24.55 -4.96 1.69
C ILE A 17 26.01 -4.53 1.86
N GLU A 18 26.97 -5.46 1.81
CA GLU A 18 28.40 -5.09 1.89
C GLU A 18 28.80 -4.20 0.71
N ARG A 19 28.36 -4.54 -0.50
CA ARG A 19 28.63 -3.72 -1.68
C ARG A 19 27.99 -2.33 -1.58
N LEU A 20 26.82 -2.22 -0.96
CA LEU A 20 26.18 -0.94 -0.70
C LEU A 20 26.97 -0.11 0.32
N ARG A 21 27.52 -0.71 1.38
CA ARG A 21 28.39 -0.03 2.35
C ARG A 21 29.65 0.52 1.71
N GLU A 22 30.34 -0.29 0.90
CA GLU A 22 31.54 0.14 0.16
C GLU A 22 31.22 1.33 -0.75
N ARG A 23 30.13 1.26 -1.51
CA ARG A 23 29.72 2.34 -2.41
C ARG A 23 29.29 3.60 -1.66
N ALA A 24 28.53 3.44 -0.58
CA ALA A 24 27.99 4.55 0.19
C ALA A 24 29.09 5.39 0.87
N ALA A 25 30.22 4.77 1.23
CA ALA A 25 31.38 5.46 1.79
C ALA A 25 32.03 6.47 0.80
N HIS A 26 31.81 6.30 -0.50
CA HIS A 26 32.34 7.19 -1.54
C HIS A 26 31.35 8.29 -1.96
N LEU A 27 30.15 8.31 -1.40
CA LEU A 27 29.15 9.32 -1.71
C LEU A 27 29.26 10.52 -0.75
N PRO A 28 28.90 11.74 -1.20
CA PRO A 28 28.98 12.95 -0.38
C PRO A 28 27.79 13.08 0.60
N TYR A 29 27.32 11.97 1.17
CA TYR A 29 26.20 11.92 2.13
C TYR A 29 26.69 11.43 3.49
N THR A 30 26.15 11.99 4.56
CA THR A 30 26.49 11.65 5.96
C THR A 30 25.24 11.22 6.72
N ALA A 31 25.39 10.76 7.95
CA ALA A 31 24.25 10.42 8.80
C ALA A 31 23.34 11.65 9.07
N GLU A 32 23.90 12.86 9.15
CA GLU A 32 23.14 14.10 9.35
C GLU A 32 22.46 14.60 8.06
N ARG A 33 22.96 14.17 6.90
CA ARG A 33 22.42 14.53 5.58
C ARG A 33 22.44 13.31 4.65
N PRO A 34 21.58 12.32 4.90
CA PRO A 34 21.61 11.05 4.19
C PRO A 34 21.13 11.19 2.74
N LEU A 35 21.52 10.23 1.90
CA LEU A 35 20.91 10.01 0.60
C LEU A 35 19.50 9.48 0.82
N ARG A 36 18.50 10.27 0.42
CA ARG A 36 17.09 9.92 0.56
C ARG A 36 16.56 9.23 -0.68
N ILE A 37 16.11 7.99 -0.51
CA ILE A 37 15.51 7.18 -1.57
C ILE A 37 14.02 7.04 -1.27
N MET A 38 13.19 7.63 -2.11
CA MET A 38 11.73 7.53 -1.95
C MET A 38 11.19 6.33 -2.72
N GLU A 39 10.44 5.48 -2.03
CA GLU A 39 9.59 4.46 -2.66
C GLU A 39 8.11 4.91 -2.65
N VAL A 40 7.34 4.44 -3.63
CA VAL A 40 5.93 4.83 -3.80
C VAL A 40 5.09 3.57 -4.09
N CYS A 41 5.36 2.48 -3.38
CA CYS A 41 4.63 1.22 -3.53
C CYS A 41 4.43 0.58 -2.16
N GLY A 42 3.18 0.44 -1.71
CA GLY A 42 2.88 -0.20 -0.42
C GLY A 42 3.47 -1.62 -0.29
N GLY A 43 3.65 -2.34 -1.39
CA GLY A 43 4.33 -3.64 -1.40
C GLY A 43 5.82 -3.54 -1.06
N HIS A 44 6.52 -2.49 -1.52
CA HIS A 44 7.90 -2.22 -1.13
C HIS A 44 7.99 -1.77 0.31
N THR A 45 7.12 -0.84 0.75
CA THR A 45 7.02 -0.45 2.17
C THR A 45 6.89 -1.69 3.04
N HIS A 46 5.93 -2.58 2.71
CA HIS A 46 5.71 -3.81 3.45
C HIS A 46 6.95 -4.72 3.47
N ALA A 47 7.63 -4.90 2.33
CA ALA A 47 8.84 -5.72 2.25
C ALA A 47 9.99 -5.13 3.08
N ILE A 48 10.23 -3.81 3.00
CA ILE A 48 11.29 -3.11 3.73
C ILE A 48 11.11 -3.32 5.23
N PHE A 49 9.91 -3.06 5.77
CA PHE A 49 9.63 -3.25 7.19
C PHE A 49 9.64 -4.72 7.60
N LYS A 50 9.04 -5.60 6.80
CA LYS A 50 8.96 -7.04 7.11
C LYS A 50 10.33 -7.68 7.24
N PHE A 51 11.28 -7.27 6.42
CA PHE A 51 12.64 -7.81 6.41
C PHE A 51 13.66 -6.90 7.11
N GLY A 52 13.23 -5.78 7.70
CA GLY A 52 14.11 -4.83 8.39
C GLY A 52 15.23 -4.29 7.52
N LEU A 53 14.98 -4.07 6.22
CA LEU A 53 16.02 -3.66 5.28
C LEU A 53 16.57 -2.27 5.59
N ASP A 54 15.75 -1.41 6.17
CA ASP A 54 16.12 -0.09 6.68
C ASP A 54 17.26 -0.17 7.72
N GLN A 55 17.26 -1.20 8.57
CA GLN A 55 18.29 -1.41 9.59
C GLN A 55 19.59 -2.01 9.04
N LEU A 56 19.57 -2.58 7.83
CA LEU A 56 20.75 -3.19 7.21
C LEU A 56 21.56 -2.20 6.38
N LEU A 57 20.95 -1.07 5.99
CA LEU A 57 21.57 -0.06 5.16
C LEU A 57 22.64 0.74 5.90
N PRO A 58 23.59 1.36 5.16
CA PRO A 58 24.50 2.35 5.72
C PRO A 58 23.75 3.55 6.32
N GLU A 59 24.23 4.11 7.43
CA GLU A 59 23.58 5.23 8.14
C GLU A 59 23.42 6.51 7.28
N ASN A 60 24.21 6.64 6.21
CA ASN A 60 24.10 7.75 5.27
C ASN A 60 23.10 7.50 4.12
N VAL A 61 22.26 6.47 4.21
CA VAL A 61 21.16 6.17 3.29
C VAL A 61 19.86 6.02 4.08
N GLU A 62 18.82 6.74 3.64
CA GLU A 62 17.52 6.78 4.31
C GLU A 62 16.41 6.45 3.29
N PHE A 63 15.48 5.56 3.66
CA PHE A 63 14.26 5.37 2.88
C PHE A 63 13.19 6.38 3.27
N ILE A 64 12.54 6.95 2.26
CA ILE A 64 11.32 7.74 2.44
C ILE A 64 10.15 6.96 1.88
N HIS A 65 9.12 6.78 2.71
CA HIS A 65 7.88 6.10 2.32
C HIS A 65 6.90 7.13 1.76
N GLY A 66 6.82 7.16 0.43
CA GLY A 66 5.92 8.03 -0.31
C GLY A 66 4.47 7.52 -0.30
N PRO A 67 3.56 8.22 -1.00
CA PRO A 67 2.15 7.87 -1.07
C PRO A 67 1.89 6.65 -2.00
N GLY A 68 2.35 5.47 -1.61
CA GLY A 68 2.26 4.23 -2.40
C GLY A 68 0.95 3.45 -2.28
N CYS A 69 -0.04 3.98 -1.56
CA CYS A 69 -1.33 3.36 -1.33
C CYS A 69 -2.42 4.09 -2.15
N PRO A 70 -2.96 3.49 -3.23
CA PRO A 70 -3.92 4.15 -4.10
C PRO A 70 -5.23 4.53 -3.38
N VAL A 71 -5.65 3.74 -2.40
CA VAL A 71 -6.84 4.00 -1.57
C VAL A 71 -6.62 5.17 -0.61
N CYS A 72 -5.41 5.28 -0.04
CA CYS A 72 -5.08 6.30 0.94
C CYS A 72 -4.98 7.71 0.33
N VAL A 73 -4.74 7.81 -0.98
CA VAL A 73 -4.70 9.08 -1.72
C VAL A 73 -5.99 9.36 -2.50
N LEU A 74 -7.02 8.53 -2.33
CA LEU A 74 -8.27 8.71 -3.04
C LEU A 74 -8.94 10.03 -2.60
N PRO A 75 -9.28 10.94 -3.54
CA PRO A 75 -9.92 12.20 -3.16
C PRO A 75 -11.26 11.95 -2.49
N MET A 76 -11.56 12.67 -1.40
CA MET A 76 -12.83 12.53 -0.67
C MET A 76 -14.07 12.64 -1.57
N GLY A 77 -14.04 13.55 -2.56
CA GLY A 77 -15.15 13.68 -3.51
C GLY A 77 -15.42 12.43 -4.36
N ARG A 78 -14.41 11.58 -4.61
CA ARG A 78 -14.61 10.29 -5.29
C ARG A 78 -15.32 9.29 -4.39
N ILE A 79 -14.98 9.29 -3.09
CA ILE A 79 -15.64 8.45 -2.10
C ILE A 79 -17.11 8.86 -1.96
N ASP A 80 -17.40 10.16 -1.91
CA ASP A 80 -18.76 10.67 -1.86
C ASP A 80 -19.60 10.18 -3.07
N SER A 81 -19.04 10.23 -4.28
CA SER A 81 -19.71 9.67 -5.48
C SER A 81 -19.94 8.16 -5.36
N CYS A 82 -18.99 7.40 -4.79
CA CYS A 82 -19.18 5.96 -4.56
C CYS A 82 -20.29 5.69 -3.54
N VAL A 83 -20.36 6.47 -2.46
CA VAL A 83 -21.42 6.39 -1.45
C VAL A 83 -22.78 6.69 -2.06
N GLU A 84 -22.88 7.71 -2.91
CA GLU A 84 -24.11 8.04 -3.64
C GLU A 84 -24.56 6.88 -4.53
N ILE A 85 -23.67 6.34 -5.37
CA ILE A 85 -23.97 5.20 -6.25
C ILE A 85 -24.41 3.97 -5.43
N ALA A 86 -23.71 3.67 -4.34
CA ALA A 86 -24.05 2.55 -3.45
C ALA A 86 -25.35 2.75 -2.66
N SER A 87 -25.94 3.95 -2.67
CA SER A 87 -27.21 4.23 -2.01
C SER A 87 -28.44 3.76 -2.78
N HIS A 88 -28.28 3.43 -4.07
CA HIS A 88 -29.31 2.95 -4.97
C HIS A 88 -29.56 1.44 -4.78
N PRO A 89 -30.76 1.01 -4.33
CA PRO A 89 -31.06 -0.40 -4.08
C PRO A 89 -30.93 -1.33 -5.30
N GLU A 90 -31.06 -0.78 -6.50
CA GLU A 90 -30.94 -1.49 -7.78
C GLU A 90 -29.49 -1.71 -8.23
N VAL A 91 -28.52 -1.10 -7.55
CA VAL A 91 -27.11 -1.16 -7.89
C VAL A 91 -26.40 -2.21 -7.04
N ILE A 92 -25.61 -3.07 -7.69
CA ILE A 92 -24.60 -3.88 -7.01
C ILE A 92 -23.28 -3.11 -7.10
N PHE A 93 -22.84 -2.53 -5.98
CA PHE A 93 -21.61 -1.74 -5.96
C PHE A 93 -20.38 -2.65 -5.83
N CYS A 94 -19.45 -2.58 -6.78
CA CYS A 94 -18.26 -3.42 -6.80
C CYS A 94 -17.00 -2.63 -6.46
N THR A 95 -16.22 -3.06 -5.47
CA THR A 95 -14.95 -2.40 -5.10
C THR A 95 -14.01 -3.33 -4.33
N PHE A 96 -12.79 -2.88 -4.02
CA PHE A 96 -11.89 -3.57 -3.11
C PHE A 96 -12.29 -3.34 -1.64
N GLY A 97 -12.03 -4.33 -0.78
CA GLY A 97 -12.47 -4.30 0.62
C GLY A 97 -11.82 -3.20 1.48
N ASP A 98 -10.64 -2.74 1.11
CA ASP A 98 -9.96 -1.61 1.75
C ASP A 98 -10.66 -0.27 1.46
N ALA A 99 -11.11 -0.06 0.22
CA ALA A 99 -11.85 1.14 -0.19
C ALA A 99 -13.23 1.25 0.48
N MET A 100 -13.86 0.14 0.87
CA MET A 100 -15.17 0.12 1.53
C MET A 100 -15.21 0.85 2.87
N ARG A 101 -14.05 0.98 3.53
CA ARG A 101 -13.92 1.53 4.88
C ARG A 101 -13.50 2.99 4.90
N VAL A 102 -13.14 3.57 3.75
CA VAL A 102 -12.69 4.95 3.70
C VAL A 102 -13.89 5.90 3.81
N PRO A 103 -13.90 6.83 4.77
CA PRO A 103 -15.00 7.77 4.92
C PRO A 103 -14.96 8.87 3.85
N GLY A 104 -16.14 9.23 3.34
CA GLY A 104 -16.33 10.45 2.56
C GLY A 104 -16.38 11.71 3.44
N LYS A 105 -16.73 12.85 2.87
CA LYS A 105 -16.75 14.15 3.58
C LYS A 105 -17.70 14.16 4.78
N GLN A 106 -18.78 13.38 4.71
CA GLN A 106 -19.80 13.30 5.76
C GLN A 106 -19.48 12.22 6.82
N GLY A 107 -18.28 11.62 6.78
CA GLY A 107 -17.90 10.53 7.69
C GLY A 107 -18.56 9.19 7.39
N VAL A 108 -19.33 9.09 6.30
CA VAL A 108 -19.98 7.87 5.84
C VAL A 108 -19.05 7.16 4.85
N ALA A 109 -18.77 5.89 5.10
CA ALA A 109 -18.06 5.02 4.17
C ALA A 109 -19.06 4.18 3.35
N VAL A 110 -18.61 3.64 2.21
CA VAL A 110 -19.46 2.82 1.33
C VAL A 110 -20.09 1.65 2.08
N ALA A 111 -19.33 0.94 2.93
CA ALA A 111 -19.86 -0.15 3.75
C ALA A 111 -21.02 0.30 4.65
N GLY A 112 -20.87 1.47 5.30
CA GLY A 112 -21.90 2.02 6.18
C GLY A 112 -23.16 2.41 5.42
N GLN A 113 -23.01 2.91 4.19
CA GLN A 113 -24.15 3.25 3.35
C GLN A 113 -24.89 2.00 2.85
N SER A 114 -24.15 0.99 2.37
CA SER A 114 -24.73 -0.27 1.91
C SER A 114 -25.54 -0.95 3.01
N ALA A 115 -25.01 -1.02 4.23
CA ALA A 115 -25.70 -1.60 5.39
C ALA A 115 -26.98 -0.82 5.77
N ARG A 116 -26.95 0.52 5.71
CA ARG A 116 -28.13 1.36 6.02
C ARG A 116 -29.27 1.17 5.02
N ARG A 117 -28.96 0.81 3.78
CA ARG A 117 -29.92 0.74 2.66
C ARG A 117 -30.28 -0.70 2.29
N GLY A 118 -29.64 -1.71 2.89
CA GLY A 118 -29.78 -3.10 2.46
C GLY A 118 -29.30 -3.31 1.02
N CYS A 119 -28.34 -2.49 0.57
CA CYS A 119 -27.85 -2.50 -0.80
C CYS A 119 -26.78 -3.60 -0.96
N PRO A 120 -26.95 -4.54 -1.91
CA PRO A 120 -25.95 -5.56 -2.17
C PRO A 120 -24.66 -4.94 -2.69
N TYR A 121 -23.52 -5.46 -2.26
CA TYR A 121 -22.21 -5.06 -2.77
C TYR A 121 -21.39 -6.28 -3.17
N CYS A 122 -20.39 -6.07 -4.00
CA CYS A 122 -19.46 -7.10 -4.42
C CYS A 122 -18.03 -6.67 -4.09
N LEU A 123 -17.29 -7.55 -3.43
CA LEU A 123 -15.89 -7.32 -3.11
C LEU A 123 -15.01 -8.01 -4.14
N PHE A 124 -14.05 -7.27 -4.67
CA PHE A 124 -12.96 -7.85 -5.43
C PHE A 124 -11.88 -8.34 -4.48
N THR A 125 -11.72 -9.66 -4.39
CA THR A 125 -10.72 -10.36 -3.58
C THR A 125 -10.05 -11.42 -4.46
N ASP A 126 -8.71 -11.48 -4.45
CA ASP A 126 -7.93 -12.50 -5.18
C ASP A 126 -8.34 -12.73 -6.65
N GLY A 127 -8.72 -11.64 -7.35
CA GLY A 127 -9.14 -11.68 -8.75
C GLY A 127 -10.55 -12.25 -8.97
N ARG A 128 -11.33 -12.43 -7.92
CA ARG A 128 -12.74 -12.86 -7.94
C ARG A 128 -13.63 -11.78 -7.37
N ALA A 129 -14.88 -11.79 -7.82
CA ALA A 129 -15.93 -10.91 -7.34
C ALA A 129 -16.84 -11.75 -6.42
N GLU A 130 -16.87 -11.44 -5.13
CA GLU A 130 -17.69 -12.14 -4.14
C GLU A 130 -18.83 -11.24 -3.66
N ALA A 131 -20.06 -11.76 -3.65
CA ALA A 131 -21.22 -11.01 -3.19
C ALA A 131 -21.23 -10.91 -1.65
N GLY A 132 -21.36 -9.68 -1.13
CA GLY A 132 -21.63 -9.39 0.26
C GLY A 132 -23.07 -8.92 0.44
N ALA A 133 -23.71 -9.34 1.53
CA ALA A 133 -25.01 -8.81 1.95
C ALA A 133 -24.79 -7.58 2.85
N GLY A 134 -25.61 -6.54 2.63
CA GLY A 134 -25.71 -5.35 3.47
C GLY A 134 -26.58 -5.58 4.69
#